data_AF-A0AA43A7J4-F1
#
_entry.id   AF-A0AA43A7J4-F1
#
_cell.length_a   1.000
_cell.length_b   1.000
_cell.length_c   1.000
_cell.angle_alpha   90.00
_cell.angle_beta   90.00
_cell.angle_gamma   90.00
#
_symmetry.space_group_name_H-M   'P 1'
#
loop_
_entity.id
_entity.type
_entity.pdbx_description
1 polymer ?
#
loop_
_entity_poly.entity_id
_entity_poly.type
_entity_poly.pdbx_seq_one_letter_code
_entity_poly.pdbx_strand_id
1 'polypeptide(L)'
;MQDTLDSAITAFVSEEEQRLVAICAAADRYGRERKEQLRGHHQKIRVLKAERLNSNNPREIDKITFEIENLSQYDPAKYLIPFEQMGSPYLAGIAICDDDPKIGRRHILLGKQSLMVGSKVMVTDWRKAQISKLYYEWEEGEEYEDDIGDRERSGTIEKKIAYGISRRELLSLQTGSGTFEKRDGDWGEPAQQNSSVAKKEISGDHRMVDIVSLITPEQFALITRKNEGCLYLTGGAGCGKTTVALHRLSFLIFNQPERFRAQRCLVVMFNKSLRNYVKKTSVDLLTNQLPVETFHSWAVKAMRSLGVKVSFTTTGEGGLATLKKSSGIYAALLDYVKTPGPHSLLEDLGAFYADSTLWHRHL
;
A
#
# COMPACT_ATOMS: atom_id res chain seq x y z
N MET A 1 -9.20 15.01 41.51
CA MET A 1 -8.62 15.50 40.22
C MET A 1 -8.04 14.33 39.42
N GLN A 2 -7.27 13.42 40.04
CA GLN A 2 -6.82 12.15 39.41
C GLN A 2 -8.00 11.25 38.98
N ASP A 3 -8.94 10.96 39.89
CA ASP A 3 -10.09 10.07 39.61
C ASP A 3 -11.00 10.56 38.46
N THR A 4 -11.11 11.87 38.28
CA THR A 4 -11.88 12.50 37.19
C THR A 4 -11.19 12.38 35.84
N LEU A 5 -9.85 12.39 35.81
CA LEU A 5 -9.07 12.23 34.59
C LEU A 5 -9.09 10.75 34.13
N ASP A 6 -8.93 9.82 35.07
CA ASP A 6 -9.03 8.38 34.82
C ASP A 6 -10.44 7.97 34.34
N SER A 7 -11.48 8.59 34.90
CA SER A 7 -12.87 8.38 34.46
C SER A 7 -13.10 8.86 33.02
N ALA A 8 -12.56 10.02 32.63
CA ALA A 8 -12.70 10.56 31.28
C ALA A 8 -11.94 9.73 30.23
N ILE A 9 -10.73 9.26 30.57
CA ILE A 9 -9.94 8.35 29.72
C ILE A 9 -10.67 7.03 29.54
N THR A 10 -11.20 6.46 30.61
CA THR A 10 -11.96 5.20 30.56
C THR A 10 -13.20 5.32 29.68
N ALA A 11 -13.95 6.43 29.80
CA ALA A 11 -15.11 6.69 28.96
C ALA A 11 -14.73 6.82 27.47
N PHE A 12 -13.66 7.57 27.17
CA PHE A 12 -13.13 7.73 25.81
C PHE A 12 -12.72 6.39 25.19
N VAL A 13 -11.93 5.59 25.92
CA VAL A 13 -11.49 4.27 25.46
C VAL A 13 -12.68 3.34 25.21
N SER A 14 -13.67 3.35 26.10
CA SER A 14 -14.89 2.55 25.93
C SER A 14 -15.67 2.94 24.66
N GLU A 15 -15.74 4.24 24.34
CA GLU A 15 -16.34 4.73 23.10
C GLU A 15 -15.58 4.20 21.86
N GLU A 16 -14.25 4.22 21.89
CA GLU A 16 -13.41 3.69 20.81
C GLU A 16 -13.55 2.16 20.63
N GLU A 17 -13.64 1.41 21.73
CA GLU A 17 -13.91 -0.04 21.67
C GLU A 17 -15.29 -0.33 21.06
N GLN A 18 -16.33 0.41 21.46
CA GLN A 18 -17.67 0.28 20.88
C GLN A 18 -17.68 0.64 19.39
N ARG A 19 -16.91 1.66 18.99
CA ARG A 19 -16.71 2.04 17.59
C ARG A 19 -16.07 0.91 16.79
N LEU A 20 -15.02 0.28 17.31
CA LEU A 20 -14.41 -0.89 16.66
C LEU A 20 -15.42 -2.03 16.49
N VAL A 21 -16.21 -2.35 17.52
CA VAL A 21 -17.26 -3.38 17.45
C VAL A 21 -18.26 -3.07 16.33
N ALA A 22 -18.72 -1.83 16.25
CA ALA A 22 -19.67 -1.40 15.21
C ALA A 22 -19.09 -1.53 13.79
N ILE A 23 -17.81 -1.16 13.61
CA ILE A 23 -17.11 -1.27 12.31
C ILE A 23 -16.88 -2.74 11.93
N CYS A 24 -16.47 -3.59 12.87
CA CYS A 24 -16.32 -5.03 12.65
C CYS A 24 -17.66 -5.67 12.22
N ALA A 25 -18.76 -5.32 12.89
CA ALA A 25 -20.10 -5.78 12.52
C ALA A 25 -20.52 -5.30 11.13
N ALA A 26 -20.15 -4.06 10.76
CA ALA A 26 -20.38 -3.52 9.43
C ALA A 26 -19.57 -4.25 8.35
N ALA A 27 -18.31 -4.59 8.62
CA ALA A 27 -17.46 -5.37 7.73
C ALA A 27 -18.00 -6.80 7.54
N ASP A 28 -18.49 -7.44 8.60
CA ASP A 28 -19.14 -8.75 8.52
C ASP A 28 -20.43 -8.71 7.68
N ARG A 29 -21.25 -7.66 7.84
CA ARG A 29 -22.44 -7.45 7.01
C ARG A 29 -22.08 -7.27 5.54
N TYR A 30 -21.10 -6.42 5.23
CA TYR A 30 -20.57 -6.27 3.87
C TYR A 30 -20.14 -7.63 3.27
N GLY A 31 -19.39 -8.41 4.04
CA GLY A 31 -18.94 -9.74 3.63
C GLY A 31 -20.10 -10.70 3.32
N ARG A 32 -21.17 -10.68 4.12
CA ARG A 32 -22.38 -11.48 3.89
C ARG A 32 -23.13 -11.02 2.64
N GLU A 33 -23.39 -9.72 2.50
CA GLU A 33 -24.10 -9.14 1.35
C GLU A 33 -23.37 -9.43 0.03
N ARG A 34 -22.05 -9.26 0.01
CA ARG A 34 -21.22 -9.60 -1.15
C ARG A 34 -21.31 -11.08 -1.51
N LYS A 35 -21.21 -11.98 -0.52
CA LYS A 35 -21.32 -13.44 -0.74
C LYS A 35 -22.70 -13.80 -1.31
N GLU A 36 -23.76 -13.17 -0.79
CA GLU A 36 -25.12 -13.40 -1.27
C GLU A 36 -25.29 -12.97 -2.73
N GLN A 37 -24.81 -11.77 -3.08
CA GLN A 37 -24.85 -11.27 -4.46
C GLN A 37 -24.11 -12.18 -5.44
N LEU A 38 -22.89 -12.62 -5.09
CA LEU A 38 -22.13 -13.56 -5.91
C LEU A 38 -22.82 -14.90 -6.04
N ARG A 39 -23.37 -15.43 -4.96
CA ARG A 39 -24.14 -16.69 -4.97
C ARG A 39 -25.37 -16.58 -5.86
N GLY A 40 -26.11 -15.47 -5.76
CA GLY A 40 -27.28 -15.20 -6.60
C GLY A 40 -26.92 -15.11 -8.08
N HIS A 41 -25.84 -14.41 -8.43
CA HIS A 41 -25.34 -14.30 -9.80
C HIS A 41 -24.91 -15.66 -10.37
N HIS A 42 -24.09 -16.42 -9.62
CA HIS A 42 -23.68 -17.77 -10.01
C HIS A 42 -24.88 -18.71 -10.18
N GLN A 43 -25.86 -18.63 -9.29
CA GLN A 43 -27.08 -19.44 -9.38
C GLN A 43 -27.87 -19.09 -10.65
N LYS A 44 -28.01 -17.80 -11.00
CA LYS A 44 -28.69 -17.37 -12.22
C LYS A 44 -28.01 -17.93 -13.47
N ILE A 45 -26.68 -17.84 -13.55
CA ILE A 45 -25.91 -18.44 -14.66
C ILE A 45 -26.11 -19.96 -14.71
N ARG A 46 -26.13 -20.64 -13.55
CA ARG A 46 -26.33 -22.09 -13.49
C ARG A 46 -27.71 -22.52 -14.01
N VAL A 47 -28.76 -21.80 -13.63
CA VAL A 47 -30.14 -22.04 -14.10
C VAL A 47 -30.23 -21.84 -15.61
N LEU A 48 -29.74 -20.72 -16.13
CA LEU A 48 -29.73 -20.45 -17.58
C LEU A 48 -28.95 -21.51 -18.36
N LYS A 49 -27.82 -21.98 -17.85
CA LYS A 49 -27.07 -23.08 -18.48
C LYS A 49 -27.89 -24.37 -18.55
N ALA A 50 -28.65 -24.70 -17.50
CA ALA A 50 -29.52 -25.87 -17.48
C ALA A 50 -30.73 -25.71 -18.43
N GLU A 51 -31.35 -24.53 -18.49
CA GLU A 51 -32.42 -24.22 -19.44
C GLU A 51 -31.95 -24.31 -20.89
N ARG A 52 -30.74 -23.80 -21.18
CA ARG A 52 -30.11 -23.93 -22.51
C ARG A 52 -29.92 -25.39 -22.92
N LEU A 53 -29.48 -26.25 -21.99
CA LEU A 53 -29.26 -27.68 -22.24
C LEU A 53 -30.57 -28.43 -22.49
N ASN A 54 -31.67 -27.99 -21.88
CA ASN A 54 -32.97 -28.64 -21.97
C ASN A 54 -33.86 -28.07 -23.10
N SER A 55 -33.52 -26.91 -23.68
CA SER A 55 -34.29 -26.34 -24.79
C SER A 55 -33.91 -26.98 -26.12
N ASN A 56 -34.93 -27.33 -26.90
CA ASN A 56 -34.78 -27.85 -28.26
C ASN A 56 -35.11 -26.80 -29.33
N ASN A 57 -35.40 -25.56 -28.93
CA ASN A 57 -35.75 -24.47 -29.84
C ASN A 57 -34.51 -23.57 -30.11
N PRO A 58 -33.99 -23.52 -31.35
CA PRO A 58 -32.80 -22.72 -31.67
C PRO A 58 -32.89 -21.25 -31.25
N ARG A 59 -34.07 -20.62 -31.38
CA ARG A 59 -34.25 -19.20 -30.98
C ARG A 59 -34.15 -18.99 -29.48
N GLU A 60 -34.61 -19.96 -28.68
CA GLU A 60 -34.48 -19.90 -27.22
C GLU A 60 -33.05 -20.16 -26.78
N ILE A 61 -32.36 -21.11 -27.41
CA ILE A 61 -30.93 -21.39 -27.16
C ILE A 61 -30.10 -20.13 -27.40
N ASP A 62 -30.32 -19.42 -28.51
CA ASP A 62 -29.61 -18.18 -28.82
C ASP A 62 -29.89 -17.08 -27.78
N LYS A 63 -31.17 -16.92 -27.40
CA LYS A 63 -31.58 -15.95 -26.36
C LYS A 63 -30.91 -16.23 -25.01
N ILE A 64 -30.92 -17.48 -24.56
CA ILE A 64 -30.32 -17.88 -23.28
C ILE A 64 -28.79 -17.74 -23.34
N THR A 65 -28.17 -18.06 -24.49
CA THR A 65 -26.73 -17.89 -24.69
C THR A 65 -26.33 -16.42 -24.54
N PHE A 66 -27.07 -15.52 -25.19
CA PHE A 66 -26.87 -14.09 -25.05
C PHE A 66 -27.03 -13.61 -23.60
N GLU A 67 -28.03 -14.11 -22.85
CA GLU A 67 -28.20 -13.72 -21.45
C GLU A 67 -27.05 -14.22 -20.54
N ILE A 68 -26.53 -15.43 -20.78
CA ILE A 68 -25.35 -15.95 -20.07
C ILE A 68 -24.12 -15.09 -20.36
N GLU A 69 -23.89 -14.74 -21.63
CA GLU A 69 -22.77 -13.89 -22.03
C GLU A 69 -22.87 -12.51 -21.38
N ASN A 70 -24.06 -11.91 -21.40
CA ASN A 70 -24.33 -10.63 -20.77
C ASN A 70 -24.04 -10.68 -19.26
N LEU A 71 -24.55 -11.69 -18.54
CA LEU A 71 -24.27 -11.87 -17.11
C LEU A 71 -22.78 -12.11 -16.83
N SER A 72 -22.07 -12.80 -17.72
CA SER A 72 -20.62 -13.06 -17.58
C SER A 72 -19.78 -11.80 -17.84
N GLN A 73 -20.23 -10.91 -18.73
CA GLN A 73 -19.62 -9.60 -18.91
C GLN A 73 -19.76 -8.77 -17.63
N TYR A 74 -20.96 -8.72 -17.05
CA TYR A 74 -21.28 -7.98 -15.82
C TYR A 74 -21.11 -8.81 -14.53
N ASP A 75 -20.05 -9.62 -14.45
CA ASP A 75 -19.72 -10.41 -13.26
C ASP A 75 -19.45 -9.48 -12.05
N PRO A 76 -20.28 -9.57 -10.97
CA PRO A 76 -20.09 -8.77 -9.76
C PRO A 76 -18.72 -8.92 -9.11
N ALA A 77 -18.05 -10.06 -9.25
CA ALA A 77 -16.72 -10.26 -8.69
C ALA A 77 -15.68 -9.29 -9.26
N LYS A 78 -15.89 -8.77 -10.49
CA LYS A 78 -14.96 -7.84 -11.15
C LYS A 78 -14.98 -6.44 -10.54
N TYR A 79 -16.13 -5.98 -10.06
CA TYR A 79 -16.30 -4.63 -9.49
C TYR A 79 -16.53 -4.64 -7.97
N LEU A 80 -16.97 -5.76 -7.39
CA LEU A 80 -17.04 -5.97 -5.93
C LEU A 80 -15.72 -6.52 -5.40
N ILE A 81 -14.71 -5.67 -5.34
CA ILE A 81 -13.43 -5.99 -4.71
C ILE A 81 -13.68 -6.31 -3.22
N PRO A 82 -13.29 -7.50 -2.72
CA PRO A 82 -13.53 -7.86 -1.34
C PRO A 82 -12.78 -6.90 -0.40
N PHE A 83 -13.43 -6.56 0.71
CA PHE A 83 -12.77 -5.88 1.81
C PHE A 83 -11.98 -6.93 2.60
N GLU A 84 -10.67 -6.82 2.63
CA GLU A 84 -9.78 -7.84 3.19
C GLU A 84 -9.26 -7.51 4.58
N GLN A 85 -9.34 -6.24 5.00
CA GLN A 85 -8.82 -5.73 6.27
C GLN A 85 -9.74 -6.07 7.47
N MET A 86 -10.27 -7.29 7.53
CA MET A 86 -11.26 -7.71 8.53
C MET A 86 -10.75 -7.74 9.97
N GLY A 87 -9.44 -7.93 10.17
CA GLY A 87 -8.81 -7.99 11.49
C GLY A 87 -8.31 -6.64 12.02
N SER A 88 -8.13 -5.66 11.13
CA SER A 88 -7.71 -4.29 11.45
C SER A 88 -8.33 -3.34 10.41
N PRO A 89 -9.62 -3.04 10.53
CA PRO A 89 -10.39 -2.38 9.46
C PRO A 89 -9.96 -0.93 9.19
N TYR A 90 -9.43 -0.24 10.19
CA TYR A 90 -8.90 1.11 10.12
C TYR A 90 -7.64 1.22 10.99
N LEU A 91 -6.89 2.29 10.81
CA LEU A 91 -5.62 2.54 11.50
C LEU A 91 -5.53 3.94 12.12
N ALA A 92 -6.34 4.87 11.63
CA ALA A 92 -6.39 6.25 12.12
C ALA A 92 -7.83 6.76 12.12
N GLY A 93 -8.07 7.79 12.91
CA GLY A 93 -9.35 8.47 13.03
C GLY A 93 -9.14 9.95 13.27
N ILE A 94 -10.05 10.74 12.73
CA ILE A 94 -10.09 12.18 12.92
C ILE A 94 -11.50 12.60 13.31
N ALA A 95 -11.63 13.32 14.42
CA ALA A 95 -12.84 14.01 14.80
C ALA A 95 -12.76 15.45 14.29
N ILE A 96 -13.74 15.87 13.52
CA ILE A 96 -13.86 17.23 12.97
C ILE A 96 -15.18 17.86 13.40
N CYS A 97 -15.19 19.18 13.51
CA CYS A 97 -16.40 19.99 13.54
C CYS A 97 -16.42 20.82 12.25
N ASP A 98 -17.17 20.37 11.25
CA ASP A 98 -17.31 21.06 9.96
C ASP A 98 -18.30 22.23 10.10
N ASP A 99 -17.99 23.37 9.49
CA ASP A 99 -18.81 24.59 9.58
C ASP A 99 -20.17 24.43 8.88
N ASP A 100 -20.31 23.51 7.91
CA ASP A 100 -21.61 23.16 7.34
C ASP A 100 -22.44 22.39 8.39
N PRO A 101 -23.57 22.95 8.87
CA PRO A 101 -24.39 22.30 9.90
C PRO A 101 -24.96 20.94 9.49
N LYS A 102 -25.05 20.63 8.18
CA LYS A 102 -25.47 19.31 7.69
C LYS A 102 -24.42 18.23 7.94
N ILE A 103 -23.16 18.64 8.02
CA ILE A 103 -22.03 17.77 8.28
C ILE A 103 -21.75 17.75 9.77
N GLY A 104 -21.55 18.94 10.34
CA GLY A 104 -21.30 19.18 11.75
C GLY A 104 -20.17 18.31 12.30
N ARG A 105 -20.36 17.80 13.51
CA ARG A 105 -19.39 16.89 14.13
C ARG A 105 -19.37 15.52 13.44
N ARG A 106 -18.20 15.11 12.98
CA ARG A 106 -17.97 13.80 12.34
C ARG A 106 -16.70 13.16 12.83
N HIS A 107 -16.77 11.84 13.03
CA HIS A 107 -15.59 11.01 13.23
C HIS A 107 -15.34 10.21 11.94
N ILE A 108 -14.24 10.51 11.28
CA ILE A 108 -13.82 9.91 10.01
C ILE A 108 -12.72 8.90 10.30
N LEU A 109 -12.93 7.65 9.87
CA LEU A 109 -11.96 6.58 10.04
C LEU A 109 -11.17 6.37 8.74
N LEU A 110 -9.85 6.27 8.88
CA LEU A 110 -8.90 6.06 7.79
C LEU A 110 -8.30 4.66 7.89
N GLY A 111 -8.25 3.95 6.77
CA GLY A 111 -7.69 2.61 6.66
C GLY A 111 -6.95 2.39 5.36
N LYS A 112 -6.43 1.17 5.17
CA LYS A 112 -5.75 0.74 3.92
C LYS A 112 -6.72 0.36 2.81
N GLN A 113 -8.02 0.34 3.07
CA GLN A 113 -9.05 0.03 2.09
C GLN A 113 -10.34 0.74 2.52
N SER A 114 -11.14 1.22 1.56
CA SER A 114 -12.44 1.80 1.87
C SER A 114 -13.45 0.70 2.20
N LEU A 115 -14.23 0.88 3.27
CA LEU A 115 -15.37 0.04 3.62
C LEU A 115 -16.64 0.86 3.44
N MET A 116 -17.52 0.40 2.54
CA MET A 116 -18.84 0.98 2.34
C MET A 116 -19.91 -0.06 2.62
N VAL A 117 -20.97 0.35 3.31
CA VAL A 117 -22.16 -0.47 3.56
C VAL A 117 -23.37 0.33 3.08
N GLY A 118 -24.07 -0.19 2.07
CA GLY A 118 -25.07 0.59 1.35
C GLY A 118 -24.44 1.85 0.73
N SER A 119 -25.00 3.02 1.05
CA SER A 119 -24.48 4.33 0.64
C SER A 119 -23.52 4.97 1.66
N LYS A 120 -23.31 4.33 2.82
CA LYS A 120 -22.52 4.90 3.92
C LYS A 120 -21.06 4.45 3.84
N VAL A 121 -20.16 5.43 3.79
CA VAL A 121 -18.72 5.19 3.97
C VAL A 121 -18.44 5.00 5.47
N MET A 122 -17.93 3.83 5.83
CA MET A 122 -17.61 3.45 7.21
C MET A 122 -16.12 3.64 7.50
N VAL A 123 -15.27 3.31 6.53
CA VAL A 123 -13.82 3.53 6.56
C VAL A 123 -13.38 4.08 5.21
N THR A 124 -12.50 5.06 5.23
CA THR A 124 -11.97 5.72 4.04
C THR A 124 -10.54 5.26 3.77
N ASP A 125 -10.19 4.97 2.51
CA ASP A 125 -8.80 4.68 2.16
C ASP A 125 -7.97 5.97 2.22
N TRP A 126 -6.92 5.97 3.04
CA TRP A 126 -6.07 7.15 3.24
C TRP A 126 -5.44 7.68 1.95
N ARG A 127 -5.26 6.84 0.93
CA ARG A 127 -4.69 7.22 -0.38
C ARG A 127 -5.68 7.91 -1.30
N LYS A 128 -6.97 7.65 -1.11
CA LYS A 128 -8.03 7.99 -2.07
C LYS A 128 -8.64 9.35 -1.82
N ALA A 129 -8.87 9.69 -0.56
CA ALA A 129 -9.80 10.75 -0.23
C ALA A 129 -9.04 12.02 0.17
N GLN A 130 -9.37 13.15 -0.45
CA GLN A 130 -8.84 14.46 -0.07
C GLN A 130 -9.03 14.75 1.43
N ILE A 131 -10.09 14.20 2.03
CA ILE A 131 -10.35 14.28 3.46
C ILE A 131 -9.25 13.65 4.34
N SER A 132 -8.40 12.76 3.80
CA SER A 132 -7.28 12.19 4.55
C SER A 132 -6.19 13.23 4.81
N LYS A 133 -6.07 14.26 3.96
CA LYS A 133 -5.14 15.37 4.19
C LYS A 133 -5.38 16.03 5.54
N LEU A 134 -6.63 16.17 5.97
CA LEU A 134 -6.99 16.72 7.28
C LEU A 134 -6.26 16.01 8.44
N TYR A 135 -5.99 14.72 8.31
CA TYR A 135 -5.25 13.97 9.32
C TYR A 135 -3.73 14.20 9.27
N TYR A 136 -3.17 14.44 8.08
CA TYR A 136 -1.72 14.50 7.87
C TYR A 136 -1.15 15.92 7.80
N GLU A 137 -1.95 16.91 7.42
CA GLU A 137 -1.50 18.29 7.14
C GLU A 137 -1.92 19.28 8.23
N TRP A 138 -2.93 18.95 9.05
CA TRP A 138 -3.40 19.78 10.16
C TRP A 138 -3.16 19.12 11.52
N GLU A 139 -2.96 19.95 12.54
CA GLU A 139 -2.84 19.52 13.94
C GLU A 139 -4.16 19.58 14.71
N GLU A 140 -4.20 18.88 15.84
CA GLU A 140 -5.35 18.89 16.74
C GLU A 140 -5.56 20.30 17.32
N GLY A 141 -6.78 20.83 17.21
CA GLY A 141 -7.16 22.18 17.59
C GLY A 141 -7.04 23.22 16.48
N GLU A 142 -6.48 22.88 15.32
CA GLU A 142 -6.37 23.80 14.19
C GLU A 142 -7.68 23.91 13.39
N GLU A 143 -7.93 25.10 12.87
CA GLU A 143 -8.94 25.33 11.84
C GLU A 143 -8.38 24.91 10.48
N TYR A 144 -9.19 24.19 9.70
CA TYR A 144 -8.86 23.81 8.34
C TYR A 144 -9.68 24.61 7.34
N GLU A 145 -9.07 24.86 6.19
CA GLU A 145 -9.71 25.40 4.99
C GLU A 145 -9.07 24.70 3.78
N ASP A 146 -9.85 23.88 3.06
CA ASP A 146 -9.36 23.16 1.88
C ASP A 146 -10.51 22.80 0.92
N ASP A 147 -10.15 22.50 -0.32
CA ASP A 147 -11.06 21.99 -1.34
C ASP A 147 -11.24 20.47 -1.19
N ILE A 148 -12.40 20.05 -0.69
CA ILE A 148 -12.73 18.64 -0.48
C ILE A 148 -13.97 18.26 -1.28
N GLY A 149 -13.75 17.53 -2.39
CA GLY A 149 -14.78 17.10 -3.32
C GLY A 149 -15.32 18.23 -4.18
N ASP A 150 -14.41 19.06 -4.71
CA ASP A 150 -14.72 20.25 -5.53
C ASP A 150 -15.60 21.29 -4.81
N ARG A 151 -15.46 21.36 -3.49
CA ARG A 151 -16.13 22.32 -2.62
C ARG A 151 -15.15 22.82 -1.59
N GLU A 152 -15.09 24.15 -1.44
CA GLU A 152 -14.44 24.77 -0.30
C GLU A 152 -15.10 24.26 0.98
N ARG A 153 -14.27 23.86 1.92
CA ARG A 153 -14.70 23.43 3.25
C ARG A 153 -13.86 24.07 4.31
N SER A 154 -14.51 24.40 5.41
CA SER A 154 -13.88 24.90 6.62
C SER A 154 -14.41 24.20 7.86
N GLY A 155 -13.64 24.24 8.94
CA GLY A 155 -14.02 23.67 10.23
C GLY A 155 -12.81 23.52 11.15
N THR A 156 -12.96 22.77 12.23
CA THR A 156 -11.89 22.55 13.23
C THR A 156 -11.57 21.07 13.40
N ILE A 157 -10.29 20.73 13.54
CA ILE A 157 -9.84 19.39 13.93
C ILE A 157 -9.98 19.25 15.45
N GLU A 158 -11.00 18.51 15.91
CA GLU A 158 -11.25 18.31 17.35
C GLU A 158 -10.34 17.24 17.95
N LYS A 159 -10.00 16.17 17.20
CA LYS A 159 -9.17 15.08 17.72
C LYS A 159 -8.49 14.28 16.62
N LYS A 160 -7.24 13.85 16.86
CA LYS A 160 -6.51 12.87 16.02
C LYS A 160 -6.19 11.61 16.83
N ILE A 161 -6.50 10.46 16.26
CA ILE A 161 -6.33 9.16 16.93
C ILE A 161 -5.62 8.20 15.97
N ALA A 162 -4.52 7.62 16.43
CA ALA A 162 -3.87 6.46 15.82
C ALA A 162 -4.23 5.20 16.59
N TYR A 163 -4.64 4.14 15.89
CA TYR A 163 -5.16 2.92 16.48
C TYR A 163 -4.20 1.74 16.26
N GLY A 164 -3.88 1.02 17.34
CA GLY A 164 -3.27 -0.29 17.27
C GLY A 164 -4.36 -1.35 17.36
N ILE A 165 -4.80 -1.87 16.22
CA ILE A 165 -5.86 -2.89 16.15
C ILE A 165 -5.26 -4.19 15.62
N SER A 166 -5.60 -5.29 16.26
CA SER A 166 -5.23 -6.62 15.80
C SER A 166 -6.31 -7.62 16.10
N ARG A 167 -6.61 -8.49 15.13
CA ARG A 167 -7.60 -9.57 15.26
C ARG A 167 -8.94 -9.07 15.83
N ARG A 168 -9.36 -7.86 15.43
CA ARG A 168 -10.58 -7.17 15.88
C ARG A 168 -10.58 -6.71 17.33
N GLU A 169 -9.41 -6.68 17.97
CA GLU A 169 -9.23 -6.11 19.30
C GLU A 169 -8.46 -4.79 19.21
N LEU A 170 -8.92 -3.80 19.97
CA LEU A 170 -8.21 -2.54 20.16
C LEU A 170 -7.15 -2.74 21.24
N LEU A 171 -5.89 -2.56 20.88
CA LEU A 171 -4.73 -2.84 21.72
C LEU A 171 -3.98 -1.58 22.14
N SER A 172 -4.07 -0.51 21.34
CA SER A 172 -3.53 0.80 21.71
C SER A 172 -4.23 1.96 21.00
N LEU A 173 -4.13 3.12 21.61
CA LEU A 173 -4.61 4.40 21.12
C LEU A 173 -3.52 5.44 21.32
N GLN A 174 -3.21 6.21 20.30
CA GLN A 174 -2.29 7.35 20.42
C GLN A 174 -3.02 8.62 19.97
N THR A 175 -2.99 9.63 20.82
CA THR A 175 -3.67 10.92 20.64
C THR A 175 -2.71 12.06 20.98
N GLY A 176 -3.07 13.32 20.69
CA GLY A 176 -2.30 14.49 21.14
C GLY A 176 -2.12 14.57 22.66
N SER A 177 -3.05 13.96 23.42
CA SER A 177 -3.02 13.91 24.89
C SER A 177 -2.15 12.79 25.48
N GLY A 178 -1.66 11.85 24.65
CA GLY A 178 -0.88 10.71 25.12
C GLY A 178 -1.22 9.38 24.42
N THR A 179 -0.50 8.34 24.83
CA THR A 179 -0.66 6.97 24.34
C THR A 179 -1.24 6.08 25.43
N PHE A 180 -2.19 5.23 25.07
CA PHE A 180 -2.80 4.23 25.94
C PHE A 180 -2.61 2.85 25.33
N GLU A 181 -2.26 1.85 26.15
CA GLU A 181 -2.07 0.47 25.74
C GLU A 181 -2.90 -0.46 26.62
N LYS A 182 -3.44 -1.52 26.02
CA LYS A 182 -4.15 -2.58 26.73
C LYS A 182 -3.18 -3.66 27.21
N ARG A 183 -3.11 -3.89 28.52
CA ARG A 183 -2.27 -4.91 29.18
C ARG A 183 -3.13 -5.72 30.13
N ASP A 184 -3.14 -7.04 29.93
CA ASP A 184 -3.90 -7.98 30.77
C ASP A 184 -5.40 -7.66 30.95
N GLY A 185 -5.99 -6.96 29.97
CA GLY A 185 -7.40 -6.55 29.97
C GLY A 185 -7.63 -5.11 30.42
N ASP A 186 -6.64 -4.50 31.08
CA ASP A 186 -6.72 -3.13 31.60
C ASP A 186 -6.02 -2.13 30.69
N TRP A 187 -6.54 -0.90 30.69
CA TRP A 187 -5.98 0.22 29.94
C TRP A 187 -5.09 1.07 30.83
N GLY A 188 -3.91 1.43 30.33
CA GLY A 188 -3.01 2.33 31.01
C GLY A 188 -2.02 2.98 30.06
N GLU A 189 -1.27 3.96 30.57
CA GLU A 189 -0.17 4.55 29.82
C GLU A 189 0.95 3.52 29.60
N PRO A 190 1.66 3.58 28.47
CA PRO A 190 2.80 2.71 28.25
C PRO A 190 3.87 3.01 29.29
N ALA A 191 4.29 1.99 30.05
CA ALA A 191 5.50 2.10 30.86
C ALA A 191 6.66 2.64 29.99
N GLN A 192 7.33 3.71 30.43
CA GLN A 192 8.49 4.29 29.73
C GLN A 192 9.49 3.19 29.37
N GLN A 193 9.47 2.75 28.12
CA GLN A 193 10.43 1.79 27.60
C GLN A 193 11.17 2.41 26.43
N ASN A 194 12.46 2.65 26.66
CA ASN A 194 13.46 3.09 25.68
C ASN A 194 13.72 2.00 24.62
N SER A 195 12.71 1.67 23.82
CA SER A 195 12.85 0.76 22.69
C SER A 195 12.38 1.46 21.41
N SER A 196 13.29 1.59 20.46
CA SER A 196 13.02 2.15 19.13
C SER A 196 11.86 1.39 18.47
N VAL A 197 10.94 2.12 17.81
CA VAL A 197 9.80 1.60 17.03
C VAL A 197 10.19 0.39 16.15
N ALA A 198 11.37 0.43 15.54
CA ALA A 198 11.93 -0.64 14.72
C ALA A 198 12.16 -1.99 15.44
N LYS A 199 12.44 -2.01 16.75
CA LYS A 199 12.63 -3.25 17.52
C LYS A 199 11.31 -3.94 17.86
N LYS A 200 10.24 -3.17 18.08
CA LYS A 200 8.90 -3.71 18.38
C LYS A 200 8.22 -4.29 17.14
N GLU A 201 8.48 -3.76 15.93
CA GLU A 201 7.93 -4.31 14.67
C GLU A 201 8.43 -5.74 14.43
N ILE A 202 9.70 -6.01 14.78
CA ILE A 202 10.33 -7.31 14.65
C ILE A 202 9.76 -8.31 15.68
N SER A 203 9.33 -7.84 16.85
CA SER A 203 8.77 -8.66 17.92
C SER A 203 7.31 -9.07 17.69
N GLY A 204 6.64 -8.53 16.67
CA GLY A 204 5.21 -8.78 16.45
C GLY A 204 4.34 -8.30 17.61
N ASP A 205 4.76 -7.24 18.29
CA ASP A 205 3.94 -6.60 19.32
C ASP A 205 2.77 -5.90 18.62
N HIS A 206 1.60 -6.53 18.68
CA HIS A 206 0.39 -6.06 18.01
C HIS A 206 -0.18 -4.79 18.66
N ARG A 207 0.43 -4.31 19.74
CA ARG A 207 0.11 -3.04 20.41
C ARG A 207 0.66 -1.81 19.70
N MET A 208 1.47 -1.95 18.64
CA MET A 208 1.91 -0.79 17.87
C MET A 208 0.84 -0.30 16.90
N VAL A 209 0.71 1.02 16.84
CA VAL A 209 -0.06 1.71 15.81
C VAL A 209 0.60 1.52 14.44
N ASP A 210 -0.20 1.52 13.38
CA ASP A 210 0.30 1.34 12.02
C ASP A 210 1.19 2.52 11.60
N ILE A 211 2.30 2.25 10.89
CA ILE A 211 3.22 3.29 10.41
C ILE A 211 2.53 4.35 9.54
N VAL A 212 1.43 4.00 8.86
CA VAL A 212 0.61 4.94 8.07
C VAL A 212 0.00 6.03 8.94
N SER A 213 -0.30 5.76 10.21
CA SER A 213 -0.82 6.75 11.16
C SER A 213 0.27 7.70 11.67
N LEU A 214 1.54 7.32 11.54
CA LEU A 214 2.70 8.06 12.02
C LEU A 214 3.42 8.86 10.92
N ILE A 215 2.85 8.91 9.71
CA ILE A 215 3.40 9.68 8.60
C ILE A 215 3.34 11.17 8.97
N THR A 216 4.49 11.85 8.91
CA THR A 216 4.55 13.29 9.19
C THR A 216 4.01 14.13 8.03
N PRO A 217 3.62 15.40 8.24
CA PRO A 217 3.20 16.28 7.15
C PRO A 217 4.21 16.35 6.00
N GLU A 218 5.51 16.43 6.29
CA GLU A 218 6.56 16.47 5.26
C GLU A 218 6.68 15.16 4.48
N GLN A 219 6.56 14.03 5.19
CA GLN A 219 6.55 12.72 4.56
C GLN A 219 5.31 12.54 3.69
N PHE A 220 4.14 12.99 4.16
CA PHE A 220 2.90 12.96 3.41
C PHE A 220 2.99 13.81 2.15
N ALA A 221 3.51 15.03 2.23
CA ALA A 221 3.76 15.88 1.08
C ALA A 221 4.69 15.20 0.05
N LEU A 222 5.74 14.50 0.49
CA LEU A 222 6.60 13.71 -0.41
C LEU A 222 5.87 12.51 -1.03
N ILE A 223 4.94 11.88 -0.32
CA ILE A 223 4.12 10.76 -0.81
C ILE A 223 3.13 11.26 -1.87
N THR A 224 2.46 12.40 -1.62
CA THR A 224 1.39 12.94 -2.47
C THR A 224 1.88 13.86 -3.58
N ARG A 225 3.15 14.28 -3.56
CA ARG A 225 3.74 15.19 -4.57
C ARG A 225 3.41 14.77 -6.00
N LYS A 226 2.91 15.73 -6.79
CA LYS A 226 2.55 15.55 -8.21
C LYS A 226 3.73 15.03 -9.05
N ASN A 227 3.40 14.32 -10.13
CA ASN A 227 4.35 13.48 -10.87
C ASN A 227 5.16 14.24 -11.91
N GLU A 228 6.39 14.61 -11.57
CA GLU A 228 7.38 15.07 -12.55
C GLU A 228 8.76 14.49 -12.25
N GLY A 229 9.26 13.67 -13.18
CA GLY A 229 10.66 13.24 -13.22
C GLY A 229 11.13 12.34 -12.08
N CYS A 230 12.39 12.54 -11.70
CA CYS A 230 13.09 11.77 -10.67
C CYS A 230 12.90 12.42 -9.29
N LEU A 231 12.48 11.64 -8.30
CA LEU A 231 12.45 12.07 -6.91
C LEU A 231 13.66 11.50 -6.16
N TYR A 232 14.51 12.38 -5.66
CA TYR A 232 15.63 12.03 -4.80
C TYR A 232 15.26 12.23 -3.33
N LEU A 233 15.23 11.14 -2.55
CA LEU A 233 14.86 11.16 -1.13
C LEU A 233 16.13 11.10 -0.25
N THR A 234 16.39 12.18 0.48
CA THR A 234 17.51 12.29 1.42
C THR A 234 17.04 12.34 2.87
N GLY A 235 17.89 11.91 3.80
CA GLY A 235 17.62 12.00 5.23
C GLY A 235 18.52 11.07 6.04
N GLY A 236 18.57 11.31 7.36
CA GLY A 236 19.39 10.54 8.30
C GLY A 236 19.03 9.04 8.36
N ALA A 237 19.88 8.24 8.99
CA ALA A 237 19.55 6.85 9.26
C ALA A 237 18.28 6.77 10.14
N GLY A 238 17.35 5.87 9.81
CA GLY A 238 16.13 5.68 10.59
C GLY A 238 14.95 6.62 10.29
N CYS A 239 15.08 7.64 9.43
CA CYS A 239 13.99 8.58 9.15
C CYS A 239 12.87 8.06 8.21
N GLY A 240 12.81 6.75 7.96
CA GLY A 240 11.72 6.16 7.17
C GLY A 240 11.79 6.33 5.65
N LYS A 241 12.94 6.66 5.05
CA LYS A 241 13.08 6.87 3.58
C LYS A 241 12.47 5.75 2.74
N THR A 242 12.78 4.49 3.07
CA THR A 242 12.25 3.32 2.35
C THR A 242 10.73 3.24 2.51
N THR A 243 10.23 3.50 3.71
CA THR A 243 8.80 3.55 4.01
C THR A 243 8.11 4.62 3.16
N VAL A 244 8.59 5.87 3.17
CA VAL A 244 8.08 6.97 2.34
C VAL A 244 8.07 6.59 0.86
N ALA A 245 9.14 5.99 0.35
CA ALA A 245 9.22 5.55 -1.04
C ALA A 245 8.16 4.49 -1.40
N LEU A 246 7.92 3.52 -0.51
CA LEU A 246 6.90 2.48 -0.71
C LEU A 246 5.48 3.03 -0.62
N HIS A 247 5.21 3.92 0.34
CA HIS A 247 3.92 4.61 0.44
C HIS A 247 3.66 5.51 -0.77
N ARG A 248 4.69 6.23 -1.25
CA ARG A 248 4.60 7.00 -2.50
C ARG A 248 4.24 6.08 -3.66
N LEU A 249 4.94 4.97 -3.84
CA LEU A 249 4.62 4.02 -4.90
C LEU A 249 3.18 3.49 -4.77
N SER A 250 2.71 3.23 -3.54
CA SER A 250 1.32 2.85 -3.25
C SER A 250 0.31 3.92 -3.63
N PHE A 251 0.59 5.17 -3.27
CA PHE A 251 -0.21 6.32 -3.66
C PHE A 251 -0.29 6.48 -5.19
N LEU A 252 0.82 6.30 -5.90
CA LEU A 252 0.88 6.40 -7.36
C LEU A 252 0.12 5.28 -8.08
N ILE A 253 0.31 4.03 -7.66
CA ILE A 253 -0.40 2.87 -8.20
C ILE A 253 -1.91 3.04 -8.01
N PHE A 254 -2.32 3.54 -6.83
CA PHE A 254 -3.71 3.72 -6.50
C PHE A 254 -4.38 4.88 -7.25
N ASN A 255 -3.74 6.06 -7.29
CA ASN A 255 -4.34 7.27 -7.86
C ASN A 255 -4.17 7.39 -9.39
N GLN A 256 -3.19 6.68 -9.97
CA GLN A 256 -2.93 6.67 -11.41
C GLN A 256 -2.71 5.24 -11.92
N PRO A 257 -3.70 4.33 -11.75
CA PRO A 257 -3.55 2.91 -12.04
C PRO A 257 -3.25 2.64 -13.52
N GLU A 258 -3.71 3.48 -14.45
CA GLU A 258 -3.39 3.33 -15.87
C GLU A 258 -1.90 3.55 -16.19
N ARG A 259 -1.27 4.47 -15.46
CA ARG A 259 0.13 4.83 -15.64
C ARG A 259 1.06 3.95 -14.79
N PHE A 260 0.72 3.75 -13.53
CA PHE A 260 1.52 2.99 -12.56
C PHE A 260 0.83 1.67 -12.23
N ARG A 261 0.66 0.79 -13.21
CA ARG A 261 0.23 -0.58 -12.93
C ARG A 261 1.32 -1.28 -12.10
N ALA A 262 0.95 -1.99 -11.04
CA ALA A 262 1.92 -2.65 -10.16
C ALA A 262 2.92 -3.57 -10.91
N GLN A 263 2.46 -4.25 -11.97
CA GLN A 263 3.29 -5.11 -12.84
C GLN A 263 4.32 -4.34 -13.69
N ARG A 264 4.11 -3.03 -13.88
CA ARG A 264 5.03 -2.12 -14.58
C ARG A 264 5.96 -1.37 -13.62
N CYS A 265 5.85 -1.64 -12.32
CA CYS A 265 6.73 -1.07 -11.30
C CYS A 265 7.77 -2.12 -10.87
N LEU A 266 8.96 -1.66 -10.46
CA LEU A 266 10.01 -2.51 -9.93
C LEU A 266 10.64 -1.83 -8.72
N VAL A 267 10.71 -2.57 -7.61
CA VAL A 267 11.44 -2.14 -6.42
C VAL A 267 12.74 -2.93 -6.34
N VAL A 268 13.87 -2.24 -6.47
CA VAL A 268 15.20 -2.85 -6.42
C VAL A 268 15.85 -2.58 -5.06
N MET A 269 16.22 -3.66 -4.37
CA MET A 269 16.87 -3.63 -3.07
C MET A 269 18.33 -4.08 -3.16
N PHE A 270 19.17 -3.59 -2.24
CA PHE A 270 20.59 -3.88 -2.22
C PHE A 270 20.91 -5.37 -2.02
N ASN A 271 20.24 -6.01 -1.05
CA ASN A 271 20.48 -7.42 -0.70
C ASN A 271 19.18 -8.20 -0.49
N LYS A 272 19.31 -9.54 -0.41
CA LYS A 272 18.17 -10.46 -0.26
C LYS A 272 17.39 -10.23 1.04
N SER A 273 18.06 -9.87 2.13
CA SER A 273 17.43 -9.62 3.43
C SER A 273 16.51 -8.41 3.37
N LEU A 274 16.98 -7.28 2.84
CA LEU A 274 16.19 -6.06 2.63
C LEU A 274 15.04 -6.30 1.65
N ARG A 275 15.30 -7.03 0.55
CA ARG A 275 14.26 -7.44 -0.39
C ARG A 275 13.15 -8.21 0.32
N ASN A 276 13.48 -9.19 1.16
CA ASN A 276 12.49 -10.01 1.85
C ASN A 276 11.68 -9.18 2.87
N TYR A 277 12.35 -8.28 3.61
CA TYR A 277 11.69 -7.34 4.52
C TYR A 277 10.69 -6.46 3.76
N VAL A 278 11.14 -5.74 2.72
CA VAL A 278 10.29 -4.87 1.91
C VAL A 278 9.16 -5.65 1.24
N LYS A 279 9.42 -6.86 0.75
CA LYS A 279 8.39 -7.70 0.16
C LYS A 279 7.27 -7.99 1.16
N LYS A 280 7.60 -8.32 2.42
CA LYS A 280 6.60 -8.54 3.48
C LYS A 280 5.77 -7.28 3.72
N THR A 281 6.42 -6.13 3.93
CA THR A 281 5.73 -4.84 4.17
C THR A 281 4.90 -4.38 2.96
N SER A 282 5.36 -4.68 1.73
CA SER A 282 4.65 -4.28 0.51
C SER A 282 3.35 -5.05 0.28
N VAL A 283 3.22 -6.28 0.79
CA VAL A 283 1.98 -7.07 0.66
C VAL A 283 0.81 -6.32 1.31
N ASP A 284 1.06 -5.75 2.48
CA ASP A 284 0.06 -5.00 3.25
C ASP A 284 -0.32 -3.66 2.57
N LEU A 285 0.55 -3.11 1.72
CA LEU A 285 0.39 -1.80 1.11
C LEU A 285 -0.09 -1.82 -0.33
N LEU A 286 0.25 -2.87 -1.09
CA LEU A 286 0.21 -2.85 -2.55
C LEU A 286 -0.38 -4.11 -3.17
N THR A 287 -0.88 -5.04 -2.35
CA THR A 287 -1.28 -6.40 -2.75
C THR A 287 -0.11 -7.19 -3.37
N ASN A 288 -0.28 -8.49 -3.61
CA ASN A 288 0.80 -9.42 -3.98
C ASN A 288 1.43 -9.21 -5.39
N GLN A 289 1.18 -8.06 -6.03
CA GLN A 289 1.46 -7.82 -7.45
C GLN A 289 2.73 -7.00 -7.72
N LEU A 290 3.40 -6.46 -6.69
CA LEU A 290 4.60 -5.63 -6.87
C LEU A 290 5.89 -6.48 -6.93
N PRO A 291 6.67 -6.40 -8.03
CA PRO A 291 8.00 -7.01 -8.09
C PRO A 291 8.99 -6.31 -7.15
N VAL A 292 9.47 -7.04 -6.13
CA VAL A 292 10.55 -6.62 -5.23
C VAL A 292 11.74 -7.57 -5.44
N GLU A 293 12.84 -7.05 -5.96
CA GLU A 293 14.01 -7.84 -6.38
C GLU A 293 15.32 -7.25 -5.86
N THR A 294 16.40 -8.03 -5.95
CA THR A 294 17.74 -7.45 -5.94
C THR A 294 18.18 -7.17 -7.37
N PHE A 295 19.09 -6.21 -7.57
CA PHE A 295 19.58 -5.89 -8.91
C PHE A 295 20.07 -7.13 -9.67
N HIS A 296 20.91 -7.95 -9.04
CA HIS A 296 21.44 -9.19 -9.64
C HIS A 296 20.32 -10.18 -10.02
N SER A 297 19.35 -10.41 -9.13
CA SER A 297 18.23 -11.32 -9.37
C SER A 297 17.38 -10.85 -10.56
N TRP A 298 17.06 -9.56 -10.58
CA TRP A 298 16.33 -8.94 -11.69
C TRP A 298 17.11 -9.01 -13.01
N ALA A 299 18.40 -8.66 -13.01
CA ALA A 299 19.25 -8.66 -14.19
C ALA A 299 19.39 -10.07 -14.80
N VAL A 300 19.57 -11.12 -13.98
CA VAL A 300 19.58 -12.53 -14.46
C VAL A 300 18.29 -12.84 -15.22
N LYS A 301 17.13 -12.49 -14.65
CA LYS A 301 15.83 -12.79 -15.25
C LYS A 301 15.64 -12.05 -16.57
N ALA A 302 16.00 -10.76 -16.60
CA ALA A 302 15.92 -9.94 -17.81
C ALA A 302 16.81 -10.52 -18.93
N MET A 303 18.07 -10.86 -18.63
CA MET A 303 18.98 -11.43 -19.62
C MET A 303 18.52 -12.81 -20.11
N ARG A 304 18.01 -13.67 -19.22
CA ARG A 304 17.44 -14.97 -19.61
C ARG A 304 16.21 -14.84 -20.49
N SER A 305 15.35 -13.85 -20.25
CA SER A 305 14.18 -13.60 -21.12
C SER A 305 14.58 -13.17 -22.54
N LEU A 306 15.80 -12.67 -22.71
CA LEU A 306 16.39 -12.34 -24.01
C LEU A 306 17.21 -13.50 -24.60
N GLY A 307 17.15 -14.70 -24.00
CA GLY A 307 17.89 -15.89 -24.45
C GLY A 307 19.35 -15.96 -24.00
N VAL A 308 19.83 -15.00 -23.18
CA VAL A 308 21.23 -14.96 -22.73
C VAL A 308 21.42 -15.78 -21.46
N LYS A 309 22.33 -16.77 -21.51
CA LYS A 309 22.74 -17.56 -20.34
C LYS A 309 23.77 -16.77 -19.52
N VAL A 310 23.38 -16.29 -18.35
CA VAL A 310 24.26 -15.53 -17.45
C VAL A 310 24.57 -16.31 -16.17
N SER A 311 25.85 -16.37 -15.83
CA SER A 311 26.40 -16.82 -14.56
C SER A 311 27.02 -15.61 -13.87
N PHE A 312 26.50 -15.22 -12.70
CA PHE A 312 27.13 -14.18 -11.88
C PHE A 312 28.03 -14.85 -10.85
N THR A 313 29.35 -14.71 -11.01
CA THR A 313 30.33 -15.03 -9.98
C THR A 313 30.55 -13.80 -9.10
N THR A 314 30.35 -13.94 -7.79
CA THR A 314 30.61 -12.90 -6.78
C THR A 314 32.10 -12.66 -6.52
N THR A 315 32.97 -13.49 -7.07
CA THR A 315 34.44 -13.38 -7.00
C THR A 315 34.93 -12.52 -8.16
N GLY A 316 34.93 -11.21 -7.96
CA GLY A 316 35.76 -10.32 -8.77
C GLY A 316 37.16 -10.28 -8.17
N GLU A 317 38.10 -11.05 -8.72
CA GLU A 317 39.52 -10.84 -8.44
C GLU A 317 39.94 -9.45 -8.96
N GLY A 318 40.61 -8.68 -8.09
CA GLY A 318 41.46 -7.51 -8.37
C GLY A 318 40.87 -6.36 -9.18
N GLY A 319 40.56 -5.20 -8.57
CA GLY A 319 40.47 -3.85 -9.20
C GLY A 319 39.42 -3.60 -10.31
N LEU A 320 39.05 -4.61 -11.08
CA LEU A 320 38.13 -4.62 -12.21
C LEU A 320 36.72 -4.18 -11.82
N ALA A 321 36.25 -4.53 -10.63
CA ALA A 321 34.93 -4.12 -10.14
C ALA A 321 34.81 -2.60 -9.97
N THR A 322 35.93 -1.92 -9.72
CA THR A 322 36.00 -0.45 -9.60
C THR A 322 35.99 0.20 -10.98
N LEU A 323 36.76 -0.34 -11.93
CA LEU A 323 36.77 0.06 -13.34
C LEU A 323 35.38 -0.10 -13.98
N LYS A 324 34.69 -1.22 -13.73
CA LYS A 324 33.30 -1.46 -14.18
C LYS A 324 32.29 -0.41 -13.73
N LYS A 325 32.56 0.30 -12.63
CA LYS A 325 31.67 1.32 -12.05
C LYS A 325 32.10 2.74 -12.40
N SER A 326 33.19 2.91 -13.15
CA SER A 326 33.70 4.22 -13.56
C SER A 326 32.99 4.74 -14.81
N SER A 327 32.93 6.06 -14.97
CA SER A 327 32.44 6.68 -16.22
C SER A 327 33.33 6.36 -17.43
N GLY A 328 34.60 6.01 -17.20
CA GLY A 328 35.53 5.62 -18.27
C GLY A 328 35.04 4.40 -19.07
N ILE A 329 34.32 3.48 -18.44
CA ILE A 329 33.80 2.30 -19.16
C ILE A 329 32.74 2.65 -20.20
N TYR A 330 32.04 3.78 -20.01
CA TYR A 330 31.10 4.29 -21.02
C TYR A 330 31.85 4.78 -22.26
N ALA A 331 32.97 5.50 -22.08
CA ALA A 331 33.81 5.94 -23.19
C ALA A 331 34.44 4.74 -23.92
N ALA A 332 34.94 3.76 -23.17
CA ALA A 332 35.47 2.53 -23.74
C ALA A 332 34.42 1.73 -24.52
N LEU A 333 33.18 1.69 -24.02
CA LEU A 333 32.07 1.06 -24.73
C LEU A 333 31.72 1.79 -26.03
N LEU A 334 31.68 3.14 -26.00
CA LEU A 334 31.45 3.94 -27.20
C LEU A 334 32.52 3.72 -28.27
N ASP A 335 33.77 3.52 -27.86
CA ASP A 335 34.87 3.22 -28.78
C ASP A 335 34.78 1.80 -29.35
N TYR A 336 34.54 0.81 -28.48
CA TYR A 336 34.41 -0.60 -28.86
C TYR A 336 33.31 -0.83 -29.90
N VAL A 337 32.15 -0.19 -29.73
CA VAL A 337 30.98 -0.37 -30.62
C VAL A 337 31.18 0.26 -32.01
N LYS A 338 32.22 1.08 -32.23
CA LYS A 338 32.55 1.61 -33.58
C LYS A 338 33.02 0.51 -34.54
N THR A 339 33.55 -0.58 -34.01
CA THR A 339 34.00 -1.76 -34.77
C THR A 339 33.32 -3.01 -34.21
N PRO A 340 32.02 -3.20 -34.47
CA PRO A 340 31.27 -4.33 -33.92
C PRO A 340 31.82 -5.65 -34.46
N GLY A 341 31.87 -6.65 -33.58
CA GLY A 341 32.24 -8.02 -33.95
C GLY A 341 31.18 -8.71 -34.83
N PRO A 342 31.47 -9.90 -35.36
CA PRO A 342 30.52 -10.68 -36.18
C PRO A 342 29.38 -11.32 -35.36
N HIS A 343 29.40 -11.18 -34.03
CA HIS A 343 28.43 -11.81 -33.12
C HIS A 343 27.16 -10.97 -32.95
N SER A 344 26.14 -11.53 -32.30
CA SER A 344 24.98 -10.73 -31.91
C SER A 344 25.41 -9.61 -30.95
N LEU A 345 24.74 -8.45 -31.01
CA LEU A 345 25.08 -7.29 -30.16
C LEU A 345 25.18 -7.64 -28.66
N LEU A 346 24.31 -8.52 -28.17
CA LEU A 346 24.31 -8.98 -26.79
C LEU A 346 25.51 -9.86 -26.44
N GLU A 347 25.96 -10.71 -27.37
CA GLU A 347 27.16 -11.53 -27.19
C GLU A 347 28.44 -10.68 -27.27
N ASP A 348 28.49 -9.72 -28.18
CA ASP A 348 29.61 -8.79 -28.35
C ASP A 348 29.77 -7.90 -27.10
N LEU A 349 28.66 -7.34 -26.59
CA LEU A 349 28.63 -6.65 -25.30
C LEU A 349 29.04 -7.57 -24.13
N GLY A 350 28.60 -8.83 -24.16
CA GLY A 350 28.98 -9.83 -23.17
C GLY A 350 30.48 -10.09 -23.14
N ALA A 351 31.10 -10.22 -24.32
CA ALA A 351 32.54 -10.39 -24.48
C ALA A 351 33.30 -9.16 -23.97
N PHE A 352 32.85 -7.95 -24.33
CA PHE A 352 33.42 -6.70 -23.80
C PHE A 352 33.44 -6.69 -22.28
N TYR A 353 32.32 -6.96 -21.59
CA TYR A 353 32.27 -6.93 -20.12
C TYR A 353 32.89 -8.15 -19.41
N ALA A 354 33.33 -9.17 -20.16
CA ALA A 354 34.03 -10.34 -19.64
C ALA A 354 35.56 -10.19 -19.73
N ASP A 355 36.07 -9.38 -20.64
CA ASP A 355 37.51 -9.26 -20.92
C ASP A 355 38.10 -7.92 -20.46
N SER A 356 38.92 -7.97 -19.42
CA SER A 356 39.65 -6.81 -18.89
C SER A 356 40.62 -6.18 -19.89
N THR A 357 41.17 -6.97 -20.81
CA THR A 357 42.16 -6.49 -21.78
C THR A 357 41.49 -5.59 -22.83
N LEU A 358 40.23 -5.86 -23.18
CA LEU A 358 39.43 -4.99 -24.02
C LEU A 358 39.20 -3.63 -23.34
N TRP A 359 38.97 -3.59 -22.03
CA TRP A 359 38.82 -2.30 -21.35
C TRP A 359 40.10 -1.50 -21.38
N HIS A 360 41.25 -2.12 -21.10
CA HIS A 360 42.54 -1.41 -21.16
C HIS A 360 42.90 -0.92 -22.57
N ARG A 361 42.35 -1.53 -23.62
CA ARG A 361 42.53 -1.07 -25.00
C ARG A 361 41.65 0.14 -25.34
N HIS A 362 40.48 0.27 -24.72
CA HIS A 362 39.47 1.28 -25.07
C HIS A 362 39.27 2.37 -24.00
N LEU A 363 39.82 2.20 -22.80
CA LEU A 363 40.00 3.25 -21.78
C LEU A 363 41.22 4.10 -22.10
#